data_AF-A0A947WMC8-F1
#
_entry.id   AF-A0A947WMC8-F1
#
_cell.length_a   1.000
_cell.length_b   1.000
_cell.length_c   1.000
_cell.angle_alpha   90.00
_cell.angle_beta   90.00
_cell.angle_gamma   90.00
#
_symmetry.space_group_name_H-M   'P 1'
#
loop_
_entity.id
_entity.type
_entity.pdbx_description
1 polymer ?
#
loop_
_entity_poly.entity_id
_entity_poly.type
_entity_poly.pdbx_seq_one_letter_code
_entity_poly.pdbx_strand_id
1 'polypeptide(L)' 'MGIKKPKEPEFMRELHEIREEMYEETKNLTPGERVDRTHREAEEFLTNHGYRLVRSNKGYRMESVV' A
#
# COMPACT_ATOMS: atom_id res chain seq x y z
N MET A 1 29.26 -26.34 17.28
CA MET A 1 27.84 -26.28 17.68
C MET A 1 27.10 -25.44 16.66
N GLY A 2 26.18 -26.04 15.89
CA GLY A 2 25.33 -25.27 14.97
C GLY A 2 24.22 -24.57 15.76
N ILE A 3 24.14 -23.25 15.65
CA ILE A 3 23.05 -22.47 16.27
C ILE A 3 21.76 -22.83 15.52
N LYS A 4 20.85 -23.57 16.17
CA LYS A 4 19.49 -23.77 15.64
C LYS A 4 18.80 -22.40 15.63
N LYS A 5 18.50 -21.87 14.44
CA LYS A 5 17.67 -20.67 14.32
C LYS A 5 16.33 -20.95 15.00
N PRO A 6 15.83 -20.06 15.88
CA PRO A 6 14.52 -20.22 16.48
C PRO A 6 13.46 -20.28 15.38
N LYS A 7 12.44 -21.14 15.57
CA LYS A 7 11.30 -21.21 14.65
C LYS A 7 10.60 -19.86 14.68
N GLU A 8 10.40 -19.28 13.50
CA GLU A 8 9.76 -17.97 13.35
C GLU A 8 8.35 -17.97 13.96
N PRO A 9 7.98 -16.95 14.76
CA PRO A 9 6.62 -16.77 15.25
C PRO A 9 5.62 -16.73 14.09
N GLU A 10 4.42 -17.26 14.32
CA GLU A 10 3.35 -17.32 13.30
C GLU A 10 3.05 -15.97 12.64
N PHE A 11 2.87 -14.93 13.45
CA PHE A 11 2.66 -13.56 12.98
C PHE A 11 3.78 -13.06 12.04
N MET A 12 5.04 -13.41 12.32
CA MET A 12 6.17 -12.96 11.50
C MET A 12 6.18 -13.67 10.15
N ARG A 13 5.78 -14.96 10.13
CA ARG A 13 5.60 -15.72 8.89
C ARG A 13 4.49 -15.12 8.03
N GLU A 14 3.33 -14.81 8.62
CA GLU A 14 2.22 -14.14 7.92
C GLU A 14 2.64 -12.78 7.34
N LEU A 15 3.36 -11.97 8.12
CA LEU A 15 3.89 -10.70 7.67
C LEU A 15 4.85 -10.87 6.47
N HIS A 16 5.67 -11.92 6.47
CA HIS A 16 6.57 -12.23 5.36
C HIS A 16 5.80 -12.65 4.10
N GLU A 17 4.79 -13.52 4.25
CA GLU A 17 3.92 -13.93 3.14
C GLU A 17 3.24 -12.72 2.49
N ILE A 18 2.66 -11.81 3.29
CA ILE A 18 2.04 -10.58 2.79
C ILE A 18 3.06 -9.71 2.03
N ARG A 19 4.27 -9.55 2.58
CA ARG A 19 5.31 -8.73 1.95
C ARG A 19 5.82 -9.34 0.64
N GLU A 20 5.93 -10.66 0.59
CA GLU A 20 6.36 -11.38 -0.61
C GLU A 20 5.32 -11.24 -1.71
N GLU A 21 4.03 -11.38 -1.40
CA GLU A 21 2.93 -11.13 -2.32
C GLU A 21 2.96 -9.70 -2.87
N MET A 22 3.05 -8.69 -1.98
CA MET A 22 3.17 -7.29 -2.38
C MET A 22 4.40 -7.01 -3.26
N TYR A 23 5.51 -7.70 -3.01
CA TYR A 23 6.71 -7.60 -3.83
C TYR A 23 6.50 -8.19 -5.22
N GLU A 24 5.96 -9.41 -5.30
CA GLU A 24 5.68 -10.10 -6.57
C GLU A 24 4.73 -9.30 -7.47
N GLU A 25 3.73 -8.62 -6.89
CA GLU A 25 2.82 -7.72 -7.59
C GLU A 25 3.50 -6.45 -8.14
N THR A 26 4.53 -5.95 -7.45
CA THR A 26 5.15 -4.64 -7.74
C THR A 26 6.51 -4.71 -8.43
N LYS A 27 7.17 -5.87 -8.42
CA LYS A 27 8.58 -6.00 -8.81
C LYS A 27 8.85 -5.64 -10.26
N ASN A 28 7.87 -5.84 -11.14
CA ASN A 28 7.99 -5.57 -12.58
C ASN A 28 7.47 -4.20 -12.99
N LEU A 29 6.89 -3.43 -12.06
CA LEU A 29 6.35 -2.10 -12.36
C LEU A 29 7.48 -1.09 -12.51
N THR A 30 7.47 -0.37 -13.63
CA THR A 30 8.27 0.83 -13.84
C THR A 30 7.87 1.94 -12.85
N PRO A 31 8.72 2.96 -12.64
CA PRO A 31 8.37 4.10 -11.80
C PRO A 31 7.06 4.78 -12.20
N GLY A 32 6.78 4.89 -13.51
CA GLY A 32 5.52 5.47 -14.02
C GLY A 32 4.31 4.63 -13.63
N GLU A 33 4.36 3.32 -13.90
CA GLU A 33 3.26 2.40 -13.57
C GLU A 33 2.99 2.33 -12.05
N ARG A 34 4.03 2.49 -11.22
CA ARG A 34 3.86 2.59 -9.76
C ARG A 34 3.08 3.84 -9.36
N VAL A 35 3.37 4.97 -10.00
CA VAL A 35 2.67 6.24 -9.76
C VAL A 35 1.22 6.12 -10.22
N ASP A 36 0.97 5.55 -11.38
CA ASP A 36 -0.38 5.37 -11.93
C ASP A 36 -1.23 4.46 -11.04
N ARG A 37 -0.64 3.34 -10.58
CA ARG A 37 -1.30 2.44 -9.64
C ARG A 37 -1.66 3.14 -8.34
N THR A 38 -0.73 3.91 -7.77
CA THR A 38 -0.97 4.70 -6.55
C THR A 38 -2.10 5.70 -6.74
N HIS A 39 -2.15 6.39 -7.88
CA HIS A 39 -3.25 7.33 -8.18
C HIS A 39 -4.59 6.62 -8.27
N ARG A 40 -4.64 5.47 -8.96
CA ARG A 40 -5.86 4.67 -9.09
C ARG A 40 -6.37 4.18 -7.74
N GLU A 41 -5.50 3.57 -6.93
CA GLU A 41 -5.85 3.08 -5.59
C GLU A 41 -6.37 4.22 -4.70
N ALA A 42 -5.75 5.40 -4.77
CA ALA A 42 -6.20 6.58 -4.05
C ALA A 42 -7.59 7.06 -4.52
N GLU A 43 -7.83 7.11 -5.83
CA GLU A 43 -9.12 7.50 -6.39
C GLU A 43 -10.25 6.51 -6.03
N GLU A 44 -9.98 5.22 -6.10
CA GLU A 44 -10.90 4.15 -5.67
C GLU A 44 -11.23 4.30 -4.18
N PHE A 45 -10.22 4.51 -3.32
CA PHE A 45 -10.42 4.72 -1.89
C PHE A 45 -11.31 5.93 -1.62
N LEU A 46 -11.01 7.07 -2.25
CA LEU A 46 -11.77 8.30 -2.09
C LEU A 46 -13.22 8.12 -2.51
N THR A 47 -13.45 7.51 -3.67
CA THR A 47 -14.78 7.26 -4.23
C THR A 47 -15.59 6.34 -3.32
N ASN A 48 -15.02 5.20 -2.92
CA ASN A 48 -15.70 4.20 -2.10
C ASN A 48 -16.10 4.71 -0.71
N HIS A 49 -15.39 5.71 -0.19
CA HIS A 49 -15.65 6.30 1.13
C HIS A 49 -16.31 7.69 1.07
N GLY A 50 -16.70 8.16 -0.12
CA GLY A 50 -17.41 9.44 -0.28
C GLY A 50 -16.54 10.66 0.05
N TYR A 51 -15.26 10.62 -0.34
CA TYR A 51 -14.33 11.74 -0.19
C TYR A 51 -13.86 12.26 -1.55
N ARG A 52 -13.36 13.50 -1.55
CA ARG A 52 -12.63 14.10 -2.67
C ARG A 52 -11.41 14.86 -2.17
N LEU A 53 -10.38 14.97 -3.01
CA LEU A 53 -9.25 15.86 -2.75
C LEU A 53 -9.55 17.26 -3.26
N VAL A 54 -9.39 18.26 -2.40
CA VAL A 54 -9.57 19.68 -2.71
C VAL A 54 -8.26 20.41 -2.46
N ARG A 55 -7.88 21.33 -3.36
CA ARG A 55 -6.70 22.18 -3.14
C ARG A 55 -6.88 23.02 -1.87
N SER A 56 -5.80 23.13 -1.13
CA SER A 56 -5.67 23.95 0.08
C SER A 56 -4.36 24.72 0.04
N ASN A 57 -4.19 25.68 0.95
CA ASN A 57 -2.97 26.49 1.05
C ASN A 57 -1.72 25.66 1.39
N LYS A 58 -1.89 24.41 1.85
CA LYS A 58 -0.81 23.48 2.20
C LYS A 58 -0.72 22.27 1.25
N GLY A 59 -1.38 22.32 0.09
CA GLY A 59 -1.42 21.21 -0.88
C GLY A 59 -2.84 20.75 -1.13
N TYR A 60 -3.19 19.54 -0.70
CA TYR A 60 -4.54 18.98 -0.84
C TYR A 60 -5.11 18.61 0.53
N ARG A 61 -6.42 18.75 0.69
CA ARG A 61 -7.16 18.24 1.84
C ARG A 61 -8.26 17.30 1.35
N MET A 62 -8.59 16.29 2.14
CA MET A 62 -9.78 15.49 1.91
C MET A 62 -11.01 16.26 2.39
N GLU A 63 -12.08 16.20 1.60
CA GLU A 63 -13.38 16.74 1.95
C GLU A 63 -14.43 15.65 1.72
N SER A 64 -15.36 15.51 2.67
CA SER A 64 -16.48 14.59 2.52
C SER A 64 -17.46 15.12 1.48
N VAL A 65 -17.99 14.22 0.66
CA VAL A 65 -18.99 14.47 -0.39
C VAL A 65 -20.37 13.96 0.06
N VAL A 66 -20.51 13.59 1.34
CA VAL A 66 -21.75 13.13 1.97
C VAL A 66 -22.62 14.31 2.41
#